data_AF-A0A7W8K179-F1
#
_entry.id   AF-A0A7W8K179-F1
#
_cell.length_a   1.000
_cell.length_b   1.000
_cell.length_c   1.000
_cell.angle_alpha   90.00
_cell.angle_beta   90.00
_cell.angle_gamma   90.00
#
_symmetry.space_group_name_H-M   'P 1'
#
loop_
_entity.id
_entity.type
_entity.pdbx_description
1 polymer ?
#
loop_
_entity_poly.entity_id
_entity_poly.type
_entity_poly.pdbx_seq_one_letter_code
_entity_poly.pdbx_strand_id
1 'polypeptide(L)' 'MNKRGELIGMNFGLTYKSITKDWYFDTAITRAIHLDIRYMLWVMKEVDHVDNLLKEMAIKYPKKK' A
#
# COMPACT_ATOMS: atom_id res chain seq x y z
N MET A 1 6.59 -0.67 3.15
CA MET A 1 6.53 0.02 4.45
C MET A 1 7.27 1.35 4.37
N ASN A 2 7.00 2.31 5.25
CA ASN A 2 7.82 3.53 5.34
C ASN A 2 9.12 3.29 6.13
N LYS A 3 9.94 4.34 6.29
CA LYS A 3 11.23 4.28 7.02
C LYS A 3 11.10 3.86 8.50
N ARG A 4 9.90 3.88 9.09
CA ARG A 4 9.62 3.47 10.48
C ARG A 4 9.00 2.07 10.60
N GLY A 5 8.90 1.33 9.48
CA GLY A 5 8.24 0.02 9.48
C GLY A 5 6.71 0.09 9.53
N GLU A 6 6.10 1.25 9.29
CA GLU A 6 4.62 1.37 9.24
C GLU A 6 4.12 1.00 7.84
N LEU A 7 2.97 0.31 7.79
CA LEU A 7 2.30 -0.07 6.54
C LEU A 7 1.77 1.18 5.83
N ILE A 8 2.18 1.39 4.56
CA ILE A 8 1.76 2.54 3.74
C ILE A 8 1.07 2.14 2.43
N GLY A 9 1.07 0.85 2.12
CA GLY A 9 0.42 0.32 0.94
C GLY A 9 0.58 -1.19 0.83
N MET A 10 -0.27 -1.79 0.01
CA MET A 10 -0.35 -3.23 -0.23
C MET A 10 0.01 -3.52 -1.69
N ASN A 11 1.01 -4.36 -1.92
CA ASN A 11 1.39 -4.73 -3.28
C ASN A 11 0.28 -5.56 -3.92
N PHE A 12 -0.18 -5.16 -5.10
CA PHE A 12 -1.26 -5.84 -5.82
C PHE A 12 -0.79 -6.39 -7.18
N GLY A 13 0.19 -5.76 -7.80
CA GLY A 13 0.62 -6.15 -9.13
C GLY A 13 1.89 -5.46 -9.59
N LEU A 14 2.17 -5.62 -10.87
CA LEU A 14 3.37 -5.09 -11.51
C LEU A 14 2.97 -4.36 -12.77
N THR A 15 3.81 -3.42 -13.21
CA THR A 15 3.62 -2.83 -14.53
C THR A 15 3.91 -3.85 -15.63
N TYR A 16 3.32 -3.68 -16.81
CA TYR A 16 3.58 -4.53 -17.97
C TYR A 16 5.07 -4.67 -18.29
N LYS A 17 5.82 -3.57 -18.21
CA LYS A 17 7.28 -3.53 -18.43
C LYS A 17 8.09 -4.32 -17.40
N SER A 18 7.46 -4.74 -16.29
CA SER A 18 8.10 -5.51 -15.23
C SER A 18 7.93 -7.02 -15.40
N ILE A 19 7.36 -7.50 -16.50
CA ILE A 19 7.09 -8.94 -16.69
C ILE A 19 8.37 -9.79 -16.73
N THR A 20 9.48 -9.21 -17.18
CA THR A 20 10.80 -9.88 -17.29
C THR A 20 11.63 -9.82 -16.02
N LYS A 21 11.13 -9.17 -14.96
CA LYS A 21 11.92 -8.87 -13.74
C LYS A 21 12.51 -10.11 -13.06
N ASP A 22 11.90 -11.28 -13.26
CA ASP A 22 12.32 -12.53 -12.63
C ASP A 22 13.63 -13.07 -13.25
N TRP A 23 13.97 -12.62 -14.46
CA TRP A 23 15.19 -12.98 -15.18
C TRP A 23 16.16 -11.79 -15.30
N TYR A 24 15.64 -10.57 -15.45
CA TYR A 24 16.43 -9.36 -15.58
C TYR A 24 15.72 -8.17 -14.92
N PHE A 25 16.35 -7.59 -13.90
CA PHE A 25 15.82 -6.45 -13.15
C PHE A 25 16.42 -5.13 -13.64
N ASP A 26 15.57 -4.24 -14.14
CA ASP A 26 15.98 -2.90 -14.61
C ASP A 26 15.35 -1.82 -13.72
N THR A 27 16.21 -1.06 -13.04
CA THR A 27 15.80 0.01 -12.12
C THR A 27 15.09 1.17 -12.83
N ALA A 28 15.24 1.34 -14.14
CA ALA A 28 14.55 2.37 -14.90
C ALA A 28 13.07 2.03 -15.17
N ILE A 29 12.75 0.74 -15.35
CA ILE A 29 11.42 0.32 -15.83
C ILE A 29 10.65 -0.60 -14.88
N THR A 30 11.33 -1.35 -14.01
CA THR A 30 10.67 -2.31 -13.11
C THR A 30 9.97 -1.57 -11.96
N ARG A 31 8.64 -1.65 -11.90
CA ARG A 31 7.81 -0.95 -10.92
C ARG A 31 6.69 -1.87 -10.42
N ALA A 32 6.50 -1.89 -9.11
CA ALA A 32 5.37 -2.54 -8.47
C ALA A 32 4.21 -1.55 -8.27
N ILE A 33 2.99 -2.05 -8.44
CA ILE A 33 1.76 -1.31 -8.24
C ILE A 33 1.25 -1.64 -6.84
N HIS A 34 1.12 -0.60 -6.02
CA HIS A 34 0.63 -0.71 -4.65
C HIS A 34 -0.73 -0.04 -4.53
N LEU A 35 -1.63 -0.65 -3.77
CA LEU A 35 -2.80 0.01 -3.23
C LEU A 35 -2.37 0.92 -2.07
N ASP A 36 -2.81 2.17 -2.06
CA ASP A 36 -2.52 3.09 -0.97
C ASP A 36 -3.32 2.71 0.29
N ILE A 37 -2.66 2.70 1.45
CA ILE A 37 -3.32 2.35 2.72
C ILE A 37 -4.48 3.28 3.06
N ARG A 38 -4.42 4.56 2.65
CA ARG A 38 -5.49 5.54 2.91
C ARG A 38 -6.75 5.21 2.13
N TYR A 39 -6.60 4.72 0.90
CA TYR A 39 -7.74 4.27 0.11
C TYR A 39 -8.38 3.03 0.73
N MET A 40 -7.57 2.07 1.20
CA MET A 40 -8.08 0.91 1.93
C MET A 40 -8.86 1.31 3.18
N LEU A 41 -8.31 2.21 4.01
CA LEU A 41 -8.99 2.72 5.21
C LEU A 41 -10.28 3.48 4.86
N TRP A 42 -10.29 4.23 3.76
CA TRP A 42 -11.47 4.94 3.28
C TRP A 42 -12.57 3.97 2.85
N VAL A 43 -12.24 2.91 2.08
CA VAL A 43 -13.20 1.87 1.70
C VAL A 43 -13.77 1.18 2.94
N MET A 44 -12.92 0.78 3.88
CA MET A 44 -13.36 0.14 5.13
C MET A 44 -14.30 1.03 5.95
N LYS A 45 -14.10 2.35 5.93
CA LYS A 45 -14.91 3.29 6.72
C LYS A 45 -16.21 3.70 6.02
N GLU A 46 -16.09 4.15 4.77
CA GLU A 46 -17.15 4.84 4.04
C GLU A 46 -17.99 3.90 3.17
N VAL A 47 -17.44 2.78 2.72
CA VAL A 47 -18.14 1.83 1.83
C VAL A 47 -18.66 0.63 2.62
N ASP A 48 -17.78 -0.03 3.37
CA ASP A 48 -18.12 -1.31 4.03
C ASP A 48 -18.49 -1.15 5.52
N HIS A 49 -18.27 0.04 6.10
CA HIS A 49 -18.60 0.39 7.49
C HIS A 49 -18.04 -0.59 8.55
N VAL A 50 -16.80 -1.05 8.38
CA VAL A 50 -16.17 -2.10 9.18
C VAL A 50 -15.48 -1.53 10.44
N ASP A 51 -16.27 -0.92 11.32
CA ASP A 51 -15.76 -0.21 12.50
C ASP A 51 -15.04 -1.11 13.53
N ASN A 52 -15.36 -2.41 13.57
CA ASN A 52 -14.68 -3.38 14.43
C ASN A 52 -13.21 -3.56 14.01
N LEU A 53 -12.94 -3.80 12.73
CA LEU A 53 -11.58 -3.96 12.23
C LEU A 53 -10.77 -2.68 12.37
N LEU A 54 -11.39 -1.51 12.13
CA LEU A 54 -10.72 -0.22 12.31
C LEU A 54 -10.26 0.02 13.75
N LYS A 55 -11.00 -0.49 14.75
CA LYS A 55 -10.62 -0.40 16.18
C LYS A 55 -9.49 -1.36 16.56
N GLU A 56 -9.39 -2.50 15.90
CA GLU A 56 -8.31 -3.47 16.11
C GLU A 56 -6.97 -2.97 15.55
N MET A 57 -7.00 -2.08 14.56
CA MET A 57 -5.79 -1.56 13.91
C MET A 57 -5.13 -0.42 14.68
N ALA A 58 -3.80 -0.48 14.83
CA ALA A 58 -2.98 0.61 15.36
C ALA A 58 -2.65 1.66 14.28
N ILE A 59 -3.60 2.53 13.93
CA ILE A 59 -3.46 3.54 12.87
C ILE A 59 -2.64 4.74 13.37
N LYS A 60 -1.52 5.05 12.71
CA LYS A 60 -0.66 6.19 13.02
C LYS A 60 -0.69 7.24 11.91
N TYR A 61 -1.02 8.48 12.26
CA TYR A 61 -0.93 9.61 11.35
C TYR A 61 0.44 10.28 11.41
N PRO A 62 1.02 10.69 10.27
CA PRO A 62 2.27 11.44 10.27
C PRO A 62 2.07 12.78 11.00
N LYS A 63 3.05 13.16 11.83
CA LYS A 63 3.05 14.48 12.48
C LYS A 63 3.04 15.57 11.40
N LYS A 64 2.16 16.56 11.53
CA LYS A 64 2.27 17.80 10.74
C LYS A 64 3.62 18.45 11.08
N LYS A 65 4.33 18.91 10.05
CA LYS A 65 5.53 19.74 10.21
C LYS A 65 5.14 21.10 10.77
#